data_AF-A0A0A1VK83-F1
#
_entry.id   AF-A0A0A1VK83-F1
#
_cell.length_a   1.000
_cell.length_b   1.000
_cell.length_c   1.000
_cell.angle_alpha   90.00
_cell.angle_beta   90.00
_cell.angle_gamma   90.00
#
_symmetry.space_group_name_H-M   'P 1'
#
loop_
_entity.id
_entity.type
_entity.pdbx_description
1 polymer ?
#
loop_
_entity_poly.entity_id
_entity_poly.type
_entity_poly.pdbx_seq_one_letter_code
_entity_poly.pdbx_strand_id
1 'polypeptide(L)' 'MLALLDGRVCVILDGGAARPACEVPLAAGQMLVVPRGTWHRLRVEQPGRLLFVTPSQGSEHRRVEAA' A
#
# COMPACT_ATOMS: atom_id res chain seq x y z
N MET A 1 -5.46 0.31 -7.24
CA MET A 1 -4.30 1.23 -7.40
C MET A 1 -4.35 2.26 -6.29
N LEU A 2 -3.20 2.76 -5.86
CA LEU A 2 -3.12 3.84 -4.88
C LEU A 2 -2.32 5.03 -5.43
N ALA A 3 -2.78 6.25 -5.16
CA ALA A 3 -2.18 7.50 -5.61
C ALA A 3 -2.00 8.44 -4.42
N LEU A 4 -0.75 8.81 -4.12
CA LEU A 4 -0.44 9.72 -3.01
C LEU A 4 -0.57 11.17 -3.50
N LEU A 5 -1.56 11.88 -2.97
CA LEU A 5 -1.84 13.26 -3.37
C LEU A 5 -1.01 14.27 -2.55
N ASP A 6 -0.68 13.91 -1.31
CA ASP A 6 0.04 14.73 -0.35
C ASP A 6 0.68 13.85 0.73
N GLY A 7 1.74 14.33 1.38
CA GLY A 7 2.48 13.61 2.43
C GLY A 7 3.55 12.63 1.90
N ARG A 8 3.92 11.67 2.75
CA ARG A 8 4.92 10.63 2.46
C ARG A 8 4.54 9.31 3.13
N VAL A 9 4.58 8.22 2.37
CA VAL A 9 4.29 6.88 2.88
C VAL A 9 5.29 5.86 2.34
N CYS A 10 5.56 4.81 3.11
CA CYS A 10 6.17 3.60 2.61
C CYS A 10 5.10 2.51 2.48
N VAL A 11 4.96 1.95 1.28
CA VAL A 11 4.05 0.82 1.02
C VAL A 11 4.85 -0.46 1.16
N ILE A 12 4.45 -1.32 2.10
CA ILE A 12 5.01 -2.67 2.21
C ILE A 12 4.10 -3.59 1.42
N LEU A 13 4.66 -4.23 0.38
CA LEU A 13 4.00 -5.26 -0.41
C LEU A 13 4.45 -6.62 0.07
N ASP A 14 3.51 -7.54 0.29
CA ASP A 14 3.77 -8.91 0.72
C ASP A 14 3.02 -9.88 -0.22
N GLY A 15 3.79 -10.61 -1.04
CA GLY A 15 3.28 -11.61 -1.97
C GLY A 15 3.29 -13.04 -1.41
N GLY A 16 3.50 -13.21 -0.10
CA GLY A 16 3.57 -14.50 0.57
C GLY A 16 4.84 -15.29 0.25
N ALA A 17 4.78 -16.61 0.39
CA ALA A 17 5.95 -17.50 0.28
C ALA A 17 6.69 -17.39 -1.07
N ALA A 18 5.99 -17.02 -2.14
CA ALA A 18 6.57 -16.89 -3.48
C ALA A 18 7.30 -15.55 -3.70
N ARG A 19 6.99 -14.51 -2.92
CA ARG A 19 7.59 -13.19 -3.08
C ARG A 19 7.76 -12.51 -1.72
N PRO A 20 9.02 -12.36 -1.23
CA PRO A 20 9.27 -11.75 0.07
C PRO A 20 8.75 -10.32 0.10
N ALA A 21 8.47 -9.85 1.31
CA ALA A 21 7.97 -8.49 1.51
C ALA A 21 8.99 -7.47 0.99
N CYS A 22 8.51 -6.44 0.30
CA CYS A 22 9.35 -5.33 -0.17
C CYS A 22 8.73 -3.98 0.18
N GLU A 23 9.60 -3.01 0.44
CA GLU A 23 9.22 -1.63 0.74
C GLU A 23 9.27 -0.77 -0.52
N VAL A 24 8.23 0.03 -0.74
CA VAL A 24 8.11 0.96 -1.86
C VAL A 24 7.78 2.35 -1.31
N PRO A 25 8.76 3.26 -1.22
CA PRO A 25 8.50 4.63 -0.79
C PRO A 25 7.71 5.38 -1.87
N LEU A 26 6.74 6.19 -1.42
CA LEU A 26 5.94 7.07 -2.26
C LEU A 26 5.97 8.50 -1.71
N ALA A 27 6.26 9.43 -2.61
CA ALA A 27 6.12 10.86 -2.42
C ALA A 27 4.85 11.38 -3.12
N ALA A 28 4.41 12.59 -2.73
CA ALA A 28 3.25 13.23 -3.34
C ALA A 28 3.35 13.28 -4.87
N GLY A 29 2.24 12.99 -5.55
CA GLY A 29 2.15 12.85 -7.01
C GLY A 29 2.48 11.46 -7.54
N GLN A 30 3.03 10.56 -6.74
CA GLN A 30 3.36 9.20 -7.19
C GLN A 30 2.19 8.23 -7.01
N MET A 31 2.17 7.22 -7.87
CA MET A 31 1.15 6.17 -7.90
C MET A 31 1.80 4.79 -7.85
N LEU A 32 1.08 3.83 -7.28
CA LEU A 32 1.50 2.45 -7.22
C LEU A 32 0.33 1.52 -7.61
N VAL A 33 0.61 0.63 -8.55
CA VAL A 33 -0.25 -0.51 -8.82
C VAL A 33 0.12 -1.62 -7.85
N VAL A 34 -0.83 -2.02 -6.99
CA VAL A 34 -0.69 -3.21 -6.16
C VAL A 34 -0.99 -4.42 -7.03
N PRO A 35 -0.04 -5.36 -7.22
CA PRO A 35 -0.29 -6.54 -8.03
C PRO A 35 -1.44 -7.40 -7.44
N ARG A 36 -2.19 -8.09 -8.31
CA ARG A 36 -3.28 -8.95 -7.88
C ARG A 36 -2.78 -10.03 -6.90
N GLY A 37 -3.54 -10.27 -5.84
CA GLY A 37 -3.19 -11.26 -4.81
C GLY A 37 -2.05 -10.86 -3.88
N THR A 38 -1.57 -9.61 -3.97
CA THR A 38 -0.54 -9.08 -3.07
C THR A 38 -1.18 -8.29 -1.94
N TRP A 39 -0.81 -8.63 -0.70
CA TRP A 39 -1.16 -7.81 0.45
C TRP A 39 -0.33 -6.53 0.44
N HIS A 40 -0.93 -5.41 0.80
CA HIS A 40 -0.19 -4.18 1.02
C HIS A 40 -0.55 -3.58 2.37
N ARG A 41 0.42 -2.94 3.01
CA ARG A 41 0.20 -2.11 4.20
C ARG A 41 0.92 -0.79 4.04
N LEU A 42 0.40 0.25 4.69
CA LEU A 42 0.99 1.58 4.66
C LEU A 42 1.72 1.84 5.98
N ARG A 43 2.98 2.26 5.90
CA ARG A 43 3.67 2.94 7.00
C ARG A 43 3.67 4.43 6.67
N VAL A 44 2.94 5.21 7.48
CA VAL A 44 2.83 6.66 7.28
C VAL A 44 4.07 7.34 7.85
N GLU A 45 4.82 8.03 6.99
CA GLU A 45 6.04 8.76 7.39
C GLU A 45 5.73 10.24 7.60
N GLN A 46 4.80 10.80 6.81
CA GLN A 46 4.18 12.11 7.03
C GLN A 46 2.67 12.03 6.78
N PRO A 47 1.84 12.71 7.60
CA PRO A 47 0.41 12.85 7.34
C PRO A 47 0.14 13.39 5.93
N GLY A 48 -0.98 12.97 5.33
CA GLY A 48 -1.29 13.34 3.96
C GLY A 48 -2.60 12.76 3.45
N ARG A 49 -2.74 12.73 2.11
CA ARG A 49 -3.96 12.28 1.43
C ARG A 49 -3.62 11.20 0.43
N LEU A 50 -4.31 10.05 0.52
CA LEU A 50 -4.14 8.90 -0.36
C LEU A 50 -5.48 8.58 -1.01
N LEU A 51 -5.48 8.43 -2.34
CA LEU A 51 -6.64 7.99 -3.11
C LEU A 51 -6.48 6.51 -3.45
N PHE A 52 -7.49 5.72 -3.09
CA PHE A 52 -7.63 4.34 -3.54
C PHE A 52 -8.55 4.28 -4.75
N VAL A 53 -8.03 3.77 -5.86
CA VAL A 53 -8.80 3.43 -7.05
C VAL A 53 -8.89 1.90 -7.10
N THR A 54 -9.86 1.36 -6.38
CA THR A 54 -10.07 -0.09 -6.23
C THR A 54 -11.57 -0.41 -6.39
N PRO A 55 -11.95 -1.44 -7.15
CA PRO A 55 -13.33 -1.93 -7.16
C PRO A 55 -13.79 -2.28 -5.74
N SER A 56 -15.04 -2.00 -5.39
CA SER A 56 -15.58 -2.28 -4.04
C SER A 56 -15.62 -3.77 -3.71
N GLN A 57 -15.76 -4.63 -4.71
CA GLN A 57 -15.90 -6.07 -4.54
C GLN A 57 -14.55 -6.76 -4.33
N GLY A 58 -14.48 -7.65 -3.34
CA GLY A 58 -13.31 -8.50 -3.09
C GLY A 58 -12.17 -7.82 -2.34
N SER A 59 -12.42 -6.67 -1.70
CA SER A 59 -11.46 -6.07 -0.77
C SER A 59 -11.49 -6.82 0.56
N GLU A 60 -10.31 -7.15 1.07
CA GLU A 60 -10.13 -7.85 2.35
C GLU A 60 -9.18 -7.06 3.26
N HIS A 61 -9.36 -7.20 4.57
CA HIS A 61 -8.45 -6.66 5.57
C HIS A 61 -7.78 -7.80 6.31
N ARG A 62 -6.45 -7.72 6.44
CA ARG A 62 -5.65 -8.65 7.23
C ARG A 62 -5.14 -7.91 8.46
N ARG A 63 -5.44 -8.44 9.66
CA ARG A 63 -4.80 -7.96 10.88
C ARG A 63 -3.30 -8.25 10.80
N VAL A 64 -2.53 -7.25 11.18
CA VAL A 64 -1.09 -7.36 11.40
C VAL A 64 -0.83 -6.90 12.83
N GLU A 65 0.19 -7.48 13.48
CA GLU A 65 0.62 -7.01 14.78
C GLU A 65 1.21 -5.60 14.64
N ALA A 66 1.03 -4.78 15.67
CA ALA A 66 1.71 -3.49 15.75
C ALA A 66 3.21 -3.77 15.91
N ALA A 67 4.02 -3.14 15.06
CA ALA A 67 5.48 -3.15 15.18
C ALA A 67 5.95 -2.15 16.22
#